data_AF-A0A3L8GH32-F1
#
_entry.id   AF-A0A3L8GH32-F1
#
_cell.length_a   1.000
_cell.length_b   1.000
_cell.length_c   1.000
_cell.angle_alpha   90.00
_cell.angle_beta   90.00
_cell.angle_gamma   90.00
#
_symmetry.space_group_name_H-M   'P 1'
#
loop_
_entity.id
_entity.type
_entity.pdbx_description
1 polymer ?
#
loop_
_entity_poly.entity_id
_entity_poly.type
_entity_poly.pdbx_seq_one_letter_code
_entity_poly.pdbx_strand_id
1 'polypeptide(L)'
;MGQTQKAKERSSVHNVWCFIRDGFLMVGYYTLTVLKYIVITPFFILSTLKNWFFMGISTTITYFILAMLYYSFTNQHEVVGSPELITANLFTDTRCWILVIVSGIFALILTIGQYRGEID
;
A
#
# COMPACT_ATOMS: atom_id res chain seq x y z
N MET A 1 -32.55 32.09 -46.96
CA MET A 1 -31.56 30.99 -46.77
C MET A 1 -30.30 31.40 -45.99
N GLY A 2 -29.93 32.69 -45.91
CA GLY A 2 -28.70 33.11 -45.18
C GLY A 2 -28.79 33.17 -43.64
N GLN A 3 -29.98 33.28 -43.04
CA GLN A 3 -30.13 33.32 -41.57
C GLN A 3 -29.98 31.94 -40.90
N THR A 4 -30.40 30.87 -41.58
CA THR A 4 -30.26 29.49 -41.09
C THR A 4 -28.81 28.99 -41.13
N GLN A 5 -27.98 29.47 -42.06
CA GLN A 5 -26.55 29.15 -42.09
C GLN A 5 -25.77 29.81 -40.94
N LYS A 6 -26.03 31.09 -40.64
CA LYS A 6 -25.38 31.79 -39.52
C LYS A 6 -25.71 31.19 -38.15
N ALA A 7 -26.94 30.71 -37.96
CA ALA A 7 -27.35 30.05 -36.72
C ALA A 7 -26.62 28.70 -36.51
N LYS A 8 -26.45 27.92 -37.59
CA LYS A 8 -25.73 26.63 -37.57
C LYS A 8 -24.24 26.81 -37.28
N GLU A 9 -23.62 27.84 -37.85
CA GLU A 9 -22.21 28.18 -37.63
C GLU A 9 -21.97 28.64 -36.18
N ARG A 10 -22.84 29.50 -35.64
CA ARG A 10 -22.73 29.99 -34.25
C ARG A 10 -22.90 28.85 -33.23
N SER A 11 -23.78 27.88 -33.50
CA SER A 11 -23.93 26.66 -32.70
C SER A 11 -22.69 25.76 -32.76
N SER A 12 -22.06 25.62 -33.94
CA SER A 12 -20.84 24.83 -34.11
C SER A 12 -19.67 25.42 -33.33
N VAL A 13 -19.47 26.75 -33.39
CA VAL A 13 -18.40 27.43 -32.65
C VAL A 13 -18.63 27.31 -31.13
N HIS A 14 -19.89 27.39 -30.68
CA HIS A 14 -20.21 27.21 -29.27
C HIS A 14 -19.93 25.78 -28.78
N ASN A 15 -20.26 24.76 -29.59
CA ASN A 15 -19.95 23.37 -29.26
C ASN A 15 -18.45 23.09 -29.21
N VAL A 16 -17.66 23.66 -30.14
CA VAL A 16 -16.19 23.55 -30.13
C VAL A 16 -15.60 24.24 -28.90
N TRP A 17 -16.11 25.43 -28.53
CA TRP A 17 -15.68 26.14 -27.33
C TRP A 17 -15.97 25.34 -26.05
N CYS A 18 -17.16 24.76 -25.92
CA CYS A 18 -17.50 23.89 -24.79
C CYS A 18 -16.56 22.67 -24.72
N PHE A 19 -16.26 22.04 -25.85
CA PHE A 19 -15.35 20.89 -25.89
C PHE A 19 -13.92 21.24 -25.47
N ILE A 20 -13.39 22.39 -25.92
CA ILE A 20 -12.06 22.89 -25.53
C ILE A 20 -12.02 23.22 -24.02
N ARG A 21 -13.05 23.91 -23.52
CA ARG A 21 -13.19 24.23 -22.10
C ARG A 21 -13.22 22.96 -21.24
N ASP A 22 -14.05 22.00 -21.61
CA ASP A 22 -14.22 20.76 -20.85
C ASP A 22 -12.94 19.91 -20.90
N GLY A 23 -12.23 19.90 -22.04
CA GLY A 23 -10.91 19.30 -22.18
C GLY A 23 -9.86 19.96 -21.26
N PHE A 24 -9.83 21.29 -21.20
CA PHE A 24 -8.90 22.02 -20.31
C PHE A 24 -9.20 21.76 -18.83
N LEU A 25 -10.47 21.74 -18.44
CA LEU A 25 -10.89 21.40 -17.07
C LEU A 25 -10.50 19.96 -16.71
N MET A 26 -10.70 19.02 -17.63
CA MET A 26 -10.31 17.63 -17.46
C MET A 26 -8.80 17.51 -17.26
N VAL A 27 -8.00 18.12 -18.13
CA VAL A 27 -6.52 18.12 -18.02
C VAL A 27 -6.07 18.77 -16.71
N GLY A 28 -6.65 19.90 -16.33
CA GLY A 28 -6.35 20.56 -15.05
C GLY A 28 -6.64 19.67 -13.85
N TYR A 29 -7.78 18.97 -13.85
CA TYR A 29 -8.17 18.03 -12.80
C TYR A 29 -7.19 16.86 -12.69
N TYR A 30 -6.84 16.22 -13.81
CA TYR A 30 -5.88 15.11 -13.80
C TYR A 30 -4.48 15.59 -13.38
N THR A 31 -4.05 16.77 -13.81
CA THR A 31 -2.75 17.34 -13.43
C THR A 31 -2.67 17.55 -11.92
N LEU A 32 -3.70 18.16 -11.32
CA LEU A 32 -3.76 18.35 -9.86
C LEU A 32 -3.81 17.02 -9.11
N THR A 33 -4.55 16.04 -9.65
CA THR A 33 -4.65 14.70 -9.06
C THR A 33 -3.29 13.99 -9.08
N VAL A 34 -2.60 14.00 -10.22
CA VAL A 34 -1.26 13.40 -10.37
C VAL A 34 -0.26 14.12 -9.46
N LEU A 35 -0.29 15.45 -9.40
CA LEU A 35 0.58 16.22 -8.51
C LEU A 35 0.36 15.84 -7.05
N LYS A 36 -0.90 15.70 -6.61
CA LYS A 36 -1.24 15.23 -5.26
C LYS A 36 -0.63 13.84 -4.99
N TYR A 37 -0.76 12.90 -5.91
CA TYR A 37 -0.17 11.56 -5.74
C TYR A 37 1.36 11.61 -5.70
N ILE A 38 2.00 12.36 -6.58
CA ILE A 38 3.47 12.53 -6.58
C ILE A 38 3.98 13.06 -5.24
N VAL A 39 3.24 13.98 -4.62
CA VAL A 39 3.61 14.54 -3.32
C VAL A 39 3.35 13.52 -2.20
N ILE A 40 2.21 12.84 -2.18
CA ILE A 40 1.82 11.94 -1.07
C ILE A 40 2.56 10.60 -1.12
N THR A 41 2.77 10.03 -2.31
CA THR A 41 3.41 8.72 -2.49
C THR A 41 4.76 8.56 -1.79
N PRO A 42 5.73 9.50 -1.86
CA PRO A 42 6.98 9.35 -1.13
C PRO A 42 6.79 9.30 0.39
N PHE A 43 5.88 10.12 0.95
CA PHE A 43 5.56 10.06 2.39
C PHE A 43 4.84 8.76 2.76
N PHE A 44 3.98 8.26 1.87
CA PHE A 44 3.31 6.98 2.06
C PHE A 44 4.33 5.85 2.12
N ILE A 45 5.26 5.80 1.17
CA ILE A 45 6.34 4.79 1.14
C ILE A 45 7.19 4.85 2.40
N LEU A 46 7.60 6.05 2.83
CA LEU A 46 8.37 6.22 4.07
C LEU A 46 7.59 5.76 5.31
N SER A 47 6.29 6.07 5.38
CA SER A 47 5.44 5.62 6.48
C SER A 47 5.24 4.10 6.46
N THR A 48 5.06 3.51 5.27
CA THR A 48 5.00 2.05 5.09
C THR A 48 6.30 1.40 5.53
N LEU A 49 7.46 1.92 5.15
CA LEU A 49 8.76 1.40 5.59
C LEU A 49 8.93 1.47 7.11
N LYS A 50 8.56 2.61 7.72
CA LYS A 50 8.58 2.77 9.18
C LYS A 50 7.70 1.70 9.84
N ASN A 51 6.45 1.57 9.40
CA ASN A 51 5.51 0.61 9.95
C ASN A 51 5.96 -0.84 9.69
N TRP A 52 6.57 -1.11 8.53
CA TRP A 52 7.10 -2.42 8.19
C TRP A 52 8.27 -2.83 9.07
N PHE A 53 9.14 -1.89 9.44
CA PHE A 53 10.19 -2.17 10.41
C PHE A 53 9.61 -2.64 11.75
N PHE A 54 8.67 -1.89 12.33
CA PHE A 54 8.03 -2.27 13.60
C PHE A 54 7.23 -3.57 13.48
N MET A 55 6.50 -3.74 12.38
CA MET A 55 5.68 -4.93 12.16
C MET A 55 6.53 -6.17 11.90
N GLY A 56 7.69 -6.02 11.25
CA GLY A 56 8.68 -7.09 11.08
C GLY A 56 9.24 -7.58 12.42
N ILE A 57 9.59 -6.66 13.31
CA ILE A 57 10.02 -7.02 14.68
C ILE A 57 8.89 -7.73 15.43
N SER A 58 7.68 -7.13 15.44
CA SER A 58 6.53 -7.68 16.16
C SER A 58 6.16 -9.08 15.66
N THR A 59 6.04 -9.27 14.35
CA THR A 59 5.71 -10.57 13.74
C THR A 59 6.78 -11.62 14.01
N THR A 60 8.06 -11.25 14.00
CA THR A 60 9.16 -12.17 14.33
C THR A 60 9.09 -12.63 15.78
N ILE A 61 8.83 -11.71 16.72
CA ILE A 61 8.66 -12.05 18.14
C ILE A 61 7.44 -12.96 18.33
N THR A 62 6.30 -12.61 17.73
CA THR A 62 5.08 -13.45 17.81
C THR A 62 5.32 -14.83 17.21
N TYR A 63 5.99 -14.92 16.06
CA TYR A 63 6.33 -16.19 15.43
C TYR A 63 7.21 -17.06 16.33
N PHE A 64 8.24 -16.46 16.93
CA PHE A 64 9.12 -17.16 17.87
C PHE A 64 8.36 -17.70 19.08
N ILE A 65 7.47 -16.90 19.69
CA ILE A 65 6.64 -17.33 20.83
C ILE A 65 5.72 -18.49 20.41
N LEU A 66 5.03 -18.37 19.27
CA LEU A 66 4.14 -19.41 18.76
C LEU A 66 4.89 -20.71 18.48
N ALA A 67 6.11 -20.63 17.96
CA ALA A 67 6.96 -21.78 17.73
C ALA A 67 7.38 -22.48 19.03
N MET A 68 7.79 -21.71 20.04
CA MET A 68 8.14 -22.26 21.36
C MET A 68 6.94 -22.99 21.98
N LEU A 69 5.75 -22.40 21.89
CA LEU A 69 4.51 -23.05 22.33
C LEU A 69 4.25 -24.33 21.53
N TYR A 70 4.34 -24.28 20.20
CA TYR A 70 4.12 -25.43 19.33
C TYR A 70 5.03 -26.61 19.69
N TYR A 71 6.34 -26.38 19.85
CA TYR A 71 7.30 -27.44 20.20
C TYR A 71 7.12 -27.96 21.62
N SER A 72 6.70 -27.09 22.55
CA SER A 72 6.33 -27.49 23.91
C SER A 72 5.12 -28.43 23.91
N PHE A 73 4.06 -28.12 23.15
CA PHE A 73 2.85 -28.95 23.08
C PHE A 73 3.04 -30.25 22.29
N THR A 74 3.98 -30.30 21.35
CA THR A 74 4.30 -31.51 20.56
C THR A 74 5.36 -32.40 21.22
N ASN A 75 5.75 -32.12 22.47
CA ASN A 75 6.79 -32.84 23.22
C ASN A 75 8.15 -32.91 22.50
N GLN A 76 8.45 -31.95 21.61
CA GLN A 76 9.73 -31.87 20.89
C GLN A 76 10.76 -31.10 21.71
N HIS A 77 10.99 -31.54 22.96
CA HIS A 77 11.84 -30.84 23.92
C HIS A 77 13.32 -30.79 23.51
N GLU A 78 13.79 -31.72 22.69
CA GLU A 78 15.16 -31.71 22.16
C GLU A 78 15.44 -30.46 21.31
N VAL A 79 14.44 -30.02 20.55
CA VAL A 79 14.50 -28.79 19.76
C VAL A 79 14.49 -27.58 20.70
N VAL A 80 13.63 -27.58 21.73
CA VAL A 80 13.50 -26.46 22.67
C VAL A 80 14.74 -26.27 23.56
N GLY A 81 15.40 -27.36 23.94
CA GLY A 81 16.57 -27.34 24.80
C GLY A 81 17.87 -26.89 24.11
N SER A 82 17.88 -26.76 22.79
CA SER A 82 19.07 -26.43 22.00
C SER A 82 18.84 -25.16 21.17
N PRO A 83 19.41 -24.01 21.58
CA PRO A 83 19.19 -22.71 20.91
C PRO A 83 19.57 -22.72 19.42
N GLU A 84 20.64 -23.44 19.07
CA GLU A 84 21.15 -23.58 17.70
C GLU A 84 20.16 -24.33 16.79
N LEU A 85 19.49 -25.35 17.34
CA LEU A 85 18.56 -26.20 16.63
C LEU A 85 17.19 -25.51 16.46
N ILE A 86 16.74 -24.77 17.49
CA ILE A 86 15.61 -23.84 17.41
C ILE A 86 15.81 -22.85 16.27
N THR A 87 16.95 -22.17 16.25
CA THR A 87 17.19 -21.07 15.32
C THR A 87 17.35 -21.58 13.89
N ALA A 88 18.10 -22.67 13.69
CA ALA A 88 18.22 -23.32 12.38
C ALA A 88 16.89 -23.79 11.82
N ASN A 89 15.97 -24.29 12.67
CA ASN A 89 14.69 -24.80 12.22
C ASN A 89 13.66 -23.66 12.00
N LEU A 90 13.73 -22.59 12.79
CA LEU A 90 12.80 -21.45 12.72
C LEU A 90 13.15 -20.47 11.61
N PHE A 91 14.43 -20.16 11.43
CA PHE A 91 14.92 -19.16 10.49
C PHE A 91 15.53 -19.81 9.26
N THR A 92 14.73 -20.61 8.55
CA THR A 92 15.08 -21.04 7.19
C THR A 92 14.76 -19.94 6.19
N ASP A 93 15.46 -19.88 5.06
CA ASP A 93 15.29 -18.85 4.03
C ASP A 93 13.81 -18.65 3.64
N THR A 94 13.10 -19.75 3.39
CA THR A 94 11.67 -19.71 3.04
C THR A 94 10.81 -19.11 4.14
N ARG A 95 11.04 -19.49 5.40
CA ARG A 95 10.27 -18.97 6.56
C ARG A 95 10.57 -17.49 6.79
N CYS A 96 11.82 -17.07 6.63
CA CYS A 96 12.22 -15.67 6.67
C CYS A 96 11.50 -14.84 5.60
N TRP A 97 11.48 -15.30 4.34
CA TRP A 97 10.76 -14.60 3.27
C TRP A 97 9.25 -14.51 3.54
N ILE A 98 8.64 -15.57 4.08
CA ILE A 98 7.24 -15.54 4.47
C ILE A 98 7.00 -14.48 5.56
N LEU A 99 7.84 -14.41 6.59
CA LEU A 99 7.72 -13.39 7.64
C LEU A 99 7.86 -11.96 7.09
N VAL A 100 8.80 -11.75 6.16
CA VAL A 100 9.01 -10.46 5.50
C VAL A 100 7.77 -10.05 4.69
N ILE A 101 7.17 -10.98 3.93
CA ILE A 101 5.97 -10.70 3.14
C ILE A 101 4.77 -10.43 4.03
N VAL A 102 4.54 -11.27 5.05
CA VAL A 102 3.40 -11.13 5.97
C VAL A 102 3.49 -9.81 6.74
N SER A 103 4.65 -9.48 7.29
CA SER A 103 4.87 -8.19 7.95
C SER A 103 4.68 -7.00 7.01
N GLY A 104 5.07 -7.13 5.74
CA GLY A 104 4.87 -6.11 4.71
C GLY A 104 3.39 -5.86 4.41
N ILE A 105 2.58 -6.92 4.32
CA ILE A 105 1.13 -6.81 4.13
C ILE A 105 0.49 -6.11 5.32
N PHE A 106 0.81 -6.50 6.56
CA PHE A 106 0.29 -5.85 7.75
C PHE A 106 0.69 -4.38 7.84
N ALA A 107 1.94 -4.06 7.50
CA ALA A 107 2.43 -2.69 7.47
C ALA A 107 1.73 -1.82 6.42
N LEU A 108 1.42 -2.38 5.26
CA LEU A 108 0.60 -1.70 4.24
C LEU A 108 -0.81 -1.42 4.75
N ILE A 109 -1.47 -2.40 5.38
CA ILE A 109 -2.81 -2.23 5.95
C ILE A 109 -2.80 -1.12 7.01
N LEU A 110 -1.83 -1.14 7.93
CA LEU A 110 -1.68 -0.10 8.96
C LEU A 110 -1.45 1.27 8.35
N THR A 111 -0.59 1.37 7.33
CA THR A 111 -0.31 2.65 6.68
C THR A 111 -1.53 3.18 5.92
N ILE A 112 -2.31 2.30 5.28
CA ILE A 112 -3.57 2.69 4.64
C ILE A 112 -4.55 3.22 5.70
N GLY A 113 -4.67 2.54 6.85
CA GLY A 113 -5.51 2.99 7.97
C GLY A 113 -5.11 4.38 8.50
N GLN A 114 -3.81 4.64 8.64
CA GLN A 114 -3.27 5.95 9.06
C GLN A 114 -3.63 7.07 8.07
N TYR A 115 -3.46 6.83 6.77
CA TYR A 115 -3.80 7.83 5.75
C TYR A 115 -5.31 8.02 5.56
N ARG A 116 -6.12 7.06 6.02
CA ARG A 116 -7.59 7.18 6.09
C ARG A 116 -8.08 7.87 7.36
N GLY A 117 -7.20 8.06 8.36
CA GLY A 117 -7.58 8.60 9.67
C GLY A 117 -8.36 7.60 10.54
N GLU A 118 -8.28 6.30 10.22
CA GLU A 118 -8.96 5.23 10.98
C GLU A 118 -8.13 4.77 12.18
N ILE A 119 -6.82 5.03 12.14
CA ILE A 119 -5.83 4.57 13.13
C ILE A 119 -4.87 5.73 13.38
N ASP A 120 -4.76 6.19 14.63
CA ASP A 120 -3.78 7.19 15.09
C ASP A 120 -2.39 6.56 15.28
#